data_AF-A0A7W3J3A6-F1
#
_entry.id   AF-A0A7W3J3A6-F1
#
_cell.length_a   1.000
_cell.length_b   1.000
_cell.length_c   1.000
_cell.angle_alpha   90.00
_cell.angle_beta   90.00
_cell.angle_gamma   90.00
#
_symmetry.space_group_name_H-M   'P 1'
#
loop_
_entity.id
_entity.type
_entity.pdbx_description
1 polymer ?
#
loop_
_entity_poly.entity_id
_entity_poly.type
_entity_poly.pdbx_seq_one_letter_code
_entity_poly.pdbx_strand_id
1 'polypeptide(L)' 'MTDDDDLRPGPDGHRYDAPESDETRINKEWAYAALGLLVLVILLLVATGTVQVFPG' A
#
# COMPACT_ATOMS: atom_id res chain seq x y z
N MET A 1 0.11 21.85 1.19
CA MET A 1 -0.53 22.48 2.36
C MET A 1 -0.45 21.45 3.46
N THR A 2 0.26 21.76 4.55
CA THR A 2 0.23 20.93 5.75
C THR A 2 -0.95 21.47 6.53
N ASP A 3 -2.05 20.72 6.57
CA ASP A 3 -3.21 21.12 7.34
C ASP A 3 -2.86 20.91 8.82
N ASP A 4 -2.62 22.00 9.54
CA ASP A 4 -2.31 22.00 10.97
C ASP A 4 -3.39 21.29 11.82
N ASP A 5 -4.57 21.05 11.22
CA ASP A 5 -5.70 20.30 11.80
C ASP A 5 -5.43 18.79 11.93
N ASP A 6 -4.47 18.24 11.18
CA ASP A 6 -4.10 16.82 11.25
C ASP A 6 -3.05 16.52 12.33
N LEU A 7 -2.57 17.54 13.05
CA LEU A 7 -1.53 17.38 14.08
C LEU A 7 -2.15 17.17 15.47
N ARG A 8 -1.86 16.02 16.09
CA ARG A 8 -2.29 15.71 17.47
C ARG A 8 -1.24 16.10 18.50
N PRO A 9 -1.63 16.70 19.64
CA PRO A 9 -0.70 17.02 20.72
C PRO A 9 -0.22 15.74 21.42
N GLY A 10 1.10 15.59 21.51
CA GLY A 10 1.76 14.57 22.30
C GLY A 10 1.89 14.97 23.77
N PRO A 11 2.03 14.00 24.69
CA PRO A 11 2.24 14.25 26.12
C PRO A 11 3.60 14.89 26.44
N ASP A 12 4.53 14.89 25.48
CA ASP A 12 5.86 15.49 25.52
C ASP A 12 5.91 16.95 25.04
N GLY A 13 4.77 17.51 24.63
CA GLY A 13 4.66 18.86 24.08
C GLY A 13 5.02 18.96 22.59
N HIS A 14 5.39 17.85 21.94
CA HIS A 14 5.54 17.79 20.49
C HIS A 14 4.19 17.52 19.82
N ARG A 15 4.07 17.90 18.55
CA ARG A 15 2.90 17.59 17.72
C ARG A 15 3.29 16.52 16.70
N TYR A 16 2.47 15.50 16.60
CA TYR A 16 2.65 14.39 15.67
C TYR A 16 1.50 14.35 14.69
N ASP A 17 1.75 13.83 13.49
CA ASP A 17 0.68 13.52 12.55
C ASP A 17 -0.34 12.58 13.22
N ALA A 18 -1.62 12.89 13.03
CA ALA A 18 -2.70 12.01 13.48
C ALA A 18 -2.51 10.62 12.87
N PRO A 19 -2.89 9.56 13.60
CA PRO A 19 -2.90 8.23 13.03
C PRO A 19 -3.80 8.21 11.80
N GLU A 20 -3.36 7.49 10.78
CA GLU A 20 -4.08 7.36 9.52
C GLU A 20 -5.51 6.87 9.76
N SER A 21 -6.47 7.45 9.04
CA SER A 21 -7.89 7.12 9.21
C SER A 21 -8.15 5.64 8.90
N ASP A 22 -9.18 5.07 9.53
CA ASP A 22 -9.52 3.65 9.31
C ASP A 22 -9.89 3.39 7.85
N GLU A 23 -10.58 4.33 7.19
CA GLU A 23 -10.89 4.26 5.77
C GLU A 23 -9.63 4.23 4.90
N THR A 24 -8.66 5.10 5.19
CA THR A 24 -7.38 5.12 4.46
C THR A 24 -6.61 3.82 4.67
N ARG A 25 -6.61 3.27 5.88
CA ARG A 25 -5.99 1.97 6.19
C ARG A 25 -6.66 0.82 5.42
N ILE A 26 -8.00 0.75 5.43
CA ILE A 26 -8.77 -0.27 4.68
C ILE A 26 -8.49 -0.17 3.18
N ASN A 27 -8.47 1.04 2.62
CA ASN A 27 -8.18 1.23 1.20
C ASN A 27 -6.76 0.77 0.83
N LYS A 28 -5.77 1.04 1.70
CA LYS A 28 -4.40 0.54 1.52
C LYS A 28 -4.34 -0.99 1.60
N GLU A 29 -5.03 -1.61 2.56
CA GLU A 29 -5.10 -3.08 2.67
C GLU A 29 -5.64 -3.71 1.39
N TRP A 30 -6.74 -3.17 0.83
CA TRP A 30 -7.28 -3.63 -0.45
C TRP A 30 -6.32 -3.41 -1.63
N ALA A 31 -5.61 -2.28 -1.65
CA ALA A 31 -4.60 -2.03 -2.67
C ALA A 31 -3.45 -3.06 -2.60
N TYR A 32 -2.97 -3.40 -1.40
CA TYR A 32 -1.95 -4.42 -1.22
C TYR A 32 -2.46 -5.83 -1.55
N ALA A 33 -3.71 -6.15 -1.25
CA ALA A 33 -4.32 -7.41 -1.65
C ALA A 33 -4.41 -7.54 -3.17
N ALA A 34 -4.86 -6.48 -3.85
CA ALA A 34 -4.89 -6.42 -5.32
C ALA A 34 -3.48 -6.54 -5.93
N LEU A 35 -2.49 -5.87 -5.34
CA LEU A 35 -1.09 -5.97 -5.77
C LEU A 35 -0.54 -7.39 -5.60
N GLY A 36 -0.83 -8.04 -4.48
CA GLY A 36 -0.44 -9.44 -4.24
C GLY A 36 -1.07 -10.40 -5.26
N LEU A 37 -2.35 -10.21 -5.56
CA LEU A 37 -3.05 -10.99 -6.59
C LEU A 37 -2.42 -10.79 -7.98
N LEU A 38 -2.11 -9.55 -8.34
CA LEU A 38 -1.48 -9.24 -9.62
C LEU A 38 -0.12 -9.95 -9.77
N VAL A 39 0.72 -9.91 -8.73
CA VAL A 39 2.01 -10.60 -8.73
C VAL A 39 1.82 -12.11 -8.89
N LEU A 40 0.84 -12.71 -8.19
CA LEU A 40 0.53 -14.14 -8.32
C LEU A 40 0.13 -14.52 -9.76
N VAL A 41 -0.72 -13.71 -10.40
CA VAL A 41 -1.12 -13.91 -11.80
C VAL A 41 0.09 -13.85 -12.72
N ILE A 42 0.98 -12.86 -12.54
CA ILE A 42 2.20 -12.74 -13.35
C ILE A 42 3.10 -13.97 -13.15
N LEU A 43 3.30 -14.42 -11.92
CA LEU A 43 4.09 -15.63 -11.63
C LEU A 43 3.48 -16.87 -12.30
N LEU A 44 2.16 -17.02 -12.29
CA LEU A 44 1.49 -18.12 -13.00
C LEU A 44 1.69 -18.02 -14.51
N LEU A 45 1.57 -16.82 -15.10
CA LEU A 45 1.77 -16.61 -16.53
C LEU A 45 3.20 -16.97 -16.96
N VAL A 46 4.20 -16.60 -16.15
CA VAL A 46 5.61 -16.96 -16.36
C VAL A 46 5.82 -18.47 -16.20
N ALA A 47 5.32 -19.07 -15.11
CA ALA A 47 5.50 -20.49 -14.83
C ALA A 47 4.84 -21.41 -15.86
N THR A 48 3.70 -20.98 -16.42
CA THR A 48 2.98 -21.71 -17.48
C THR A 48 3.55 -21.45 -18.88
N GLY A 49 4.54 -20.57 -19.02
CA GLY A 49 5.18 -20.27 -20.31
C GLY A 49 4.33 -19.40 -21.24
N THR A 50 3.24 -18.81 -20.75
CA THR A 50 2.42 -17.87 -21.53
C THR A 50 3.13 -16.53 -21.78
N VAL A 51 4.07 -16.16 -20.90
CA VAL A 51 4.92 -14.97 -21.03
C VAL A 51 6.39 -15.40 -20.97
N GLN A 52 7.14 -15.15 -22.04
CA GLN A 52 8.59 -15.35 -22.06
C GLN A 52 9.30 -14.19 -21.37
N VAL A 53 9.91 -14.46 -20.22
CA VAL A 53 10.71 -13.47 -19.47
C VAL A 53 12.09 -13.26 -20.12
N PHE A 54 12.59 -14.29 -20.81
CA PHE A 54 13.83 -14.24 -21.58
C PHE A 54 13.56 -14.73 -22.99
N PRO A 55 13.75 -13.89 -24.03
CA PRO A 55 13.86 -14.40 -25.39
C PRO A 55 15.15 -15.24 -25.46
N GLY A 56 15.06 -16.42 -26.09
CA GLY A 56 16.20 -17.32 -26.30
C GLY A 56 17.29 -16.71 -27.18
#